data_AF-A0A971TFR4-F1
#
_entry.id   AF-A0A971TFR4-F1
#
_cell.length_a   1.000
_cell.length_b   1.000
_cell.length_c   1.000
_cell.angle_alpha   90.00
_cell.angle_beta   90.00
_cell.angle_gamma   90.00
#
_symmetry.space_group_name_H-M   'P 1'
#
loop_
_entity.id
_entity.type
_entity.pdbx_description
1 polymer ?
#
loop_
_entity_poly.entity_id
_entity_poly.type
_entity_poly.pdbx_seq_one_letter_code
_entity_poly.pdbx_strand_id
1 'polypeptide(L)'
;MAIGEYINIFFDQLEIWEDNYGKKENHKDRIYTAIRKFQENSTTEAAQDVYESFFRSYWIGIQTEVNPFIELLNKMKNYEQQAGQLLKSHRDHYVHSVNVFLLGLAIYATNPYFQRVFSEKVMNKAEYPDSYDTKNEEFFYRWGLASLFHDMAYPLDITLKQANQYIKFVCSYPMGDYTVVRIRMRFPEFTDNNELSPLLPVPEYEGEFAQKYPGIMKLDGTSSGDIYSLIAIKLHECFGLDYELLRAQLRKHVDSIEERGMIDHGYCSAVIMLWWYHYLFKSTRWNPAYFYFPVVDAASAILLHTFYPHLFMKEPFNLGKIYPENHPIAYLLILCDELQDWDRKTYGTSARDQYKCDLNLSGNNMQLIYYETEKDILEHIKKKRGDIDKILQLECLFPEGCAFLIQTGRENNG
;
A
#
# COMPACT_ATOMS: atom_id res chain seq x y z
N MET A 1 15.05 12.97 16.19
CA MET A 1 14.80 11.62 16.77
C MET A 1 14.80 10.66 15.60
N ALA A 2 15.63 9.62 15.60
CA ALA A 2 15.67 8.70 14.46
C ALA A 2 14.35 7.92 14.36
N ILE A 3 13.92 7.51 13.15
CA ILE A 3 12.69 6.73 12.95
C ILE A 3 12.62 5.51 13.87
N GLY A 4 13.77 4.91 14.20
CA GLY A 4 13.91 3.79 15.12
C GLY A 4 13.38 4.03 16.53
N GLU A 5 13.44 5.25 17.07
CA GLU A 5 12.90 5.54 18.40
C GLU A 5 11.37 5.47 18.39
N TYR A 6 10.69 5.95 17.34
CA TYR A 6 9.24 5.81 17.20
C TYR A 6 8.81 4.36 16.97
N ILE A 7 9.63 3.58 16.25
CA ILE A 7 9.38 2.14 16.11
C ILE A 7 9.45 1.43 17.47
N ASN A 8 10.41 1.77 18.32
CA ASN A 8 10.49 1.22 19.67
C ASN A 8 9.22 1.53 20.47
N ILE A 9 8.75 2.80 20.43
CA ILE A 9 7.50 3.22 21.08
C ILE A 9 6.31 2.38 20.60
N PHE A 10 6.23 2.09 19.30
CA PHE A 10 5.16 1.24 18.76
C PHE A 10 5.26 -0.21 19.30
N PHE A 11 6.43 -0.82 19.23
CA PHE A 11 6.66 -2.23 19.58
C PHE A 11 6.62 -2.51 21.09
N ASP A 12 6.92 -1.52 21.91
CA ASP A 12 6.71 -1.56 23.37
C ASP A 12 5.23 -1.73 23.73
N GLN A 13 4.34 -1.27 22.85
CA GLN A 13 2.89 -1.32 23.04
C GLN A 13 2.19 -2.39 22.20
N LEU A 14 2.86 -2.93 21.18
CA LEU A 14 2.30 -3.96 20.33
C LEU A 14 2.15 -5.27 21.10
N GLU A 15 0.95 -5.83 21.02
CA GLU A 15 0.63 -7.18 21.44
C GLU A 15 0.22 -7.99 20.21
N ILE A 16 0.71 -9.22 20.08
CA ILE A 16 0.30 -10.15 19.02
C ILE A 16 -0.46 -11.29 19.68
N TRP A 17 -1.67 -11.56 19.20
CA TRP A 17 -2.58 -12.52 19.82
C TRP A 17 -1.96 -13.91 19.86
N GLU A 18 -1.28 -14.36 18.80
CA GLU A 18 -0.66 -15.67 18.76
C GLU A 18 0.57 -15.84 19.65
N ASP A 19 1.26 -14.75 19.99
CA ASP A 19 2.35 -14.73 20.96
C ASP A 19 1.79 -14.93 22.39
N ASN A 20 0.66 -14.26 22.69
CA ASN A 20 0.06 -14.24 24.02
C ASN A 20 -0.83 -15.46 24.31
N TYR A 21 -1.61 -15.89 23.32
CA TYR A 21 -2.71 -16.85 23.48
C TYR A 21 -2.64 -18.03 22.51
N GLY A 22 -1.91 -17.89 21.41
CA GLY A 22 -1.73 -18.94 20.41
C GLY A 22 -0.63 -19.93 20.78
N LYS A 23 0.18 -20.30 19.78
CA LYS A 23 1.26 -21.30 19.93
C LYS A 23 2.49 -20.75 20.70
N LYS A 24 2.45 -19.51 21.19
CA LYS A 24 3.61 -18.81 21.79
C LYS A 24 4.82 -18.80 20.85
N GLU A 25 4.57 -18.60 19.57
CA GLU A 25 5.64 -18.25 18.66
C GLU A 25 6.00 -16.79 18.95
N ASN A 26 7.28 -16.42 19.06
CA ASN A 26 7.67 -15.04 19.37
C ASN A 26 7.62 -14.18 18.09
N HIS A 27 6.43 -13.98 17.50
CA HIS A 27 6.28 -13.26 16.24
C HIS A 27 6.69 -11.80 16.39
N LYS A 28 6.31 -11.14 17.49
CA LYS A 28 6.64 -9.74 17.76
C LYS A 28 8.14 -9.51 17.76
N ASP A 29 8.88 -10.36 18.49
CA ASP A 29 10.33 -10.24 18.59
C ASP A 29 11.02 -10.51 17.25
N ARG A 30 10.50 -11.46 16.45
CA ARG A 30 11.04 -11.78 15.12
C ARG A 30 10.94 -10.59 14.17
N ILE A 31 9.74 -10.03 14.02
CA ILE A 31 9.55 -8.90 13.11
C ILE A 31 10.28 -7.65 13.60
N TYR A 32 10.29 -7.40 14.92
CA TYR A 32 11.07 -6.30 15.49
C TYR A 32 12.56 -6.47 15.19
N THR A 33 13.12 -7.67 15.37
CA THR A 33 14.52 -7.96 15.03
C THR A 33 14.81 -7.73 13.54
N ALA A 34 13.92 -8.16 12.65
CA ALA A 34 14.05 -7.92 11.21
C ALA A 34 14.05 -6.42 10.87
N ILE A 35 13.16 -5.64 11.48
CA ILE A 35 13.10 -4.19 11.32
C ILE A 35 14.39 -3.52 11.82
N ARG A 36 14.90 -3.93 12.98
CA ARG A 36 16.16 -3.39 13.52
C ARG A 36 17.34 -3.63 12.58
N LYS A 37 17.46 -4.84 12.01
CA LYS A 37 18.47 -5.14 10.99
C LYS A 37 18.32 -4.26 9.75
N PHE A 38 17.09 -4.03 9.29
CA PHE A 38 16.80 -3.18 8.15
C PHE A 38 17.12 -1.69 8.41
N GLN A 39 16.89 -1.20 9.63
CA GLN A 39 17.26 0.15 10.05
C GLN A 39 18.77 0.35 10.16
N GLU A 40 19.50 -0.70 10.55
CA GLU A 40 20.98 -0.67 10.58
C GLU A 40 21.55 -0.70 9.16
N ASN A 41 20.98 -1.53 8.28
CA ASN A 41 21.39 -1.67 6.90
C ASN A 41 20.17 -1.91 6.02
N SER A 42 19.74 -0.88 5.27
CA SER A 42 18.56 -0.91 4.39
C SER A 42 18.83 -1.69 3.09
N THR A 43 19.29 -2.93 3.22
CA THR A 43 19.55 -3.84 2.12
C THR A 43 18.26 -4.55 1.71
N THR A 44 18.28 -5.07 0.49
CA THR A 44 17.16 -5.86 -0.03
C THR A 44 16.98 -7.17 0.75
N GLU A 45 18.04 -7.74 1.32
CA GLU A 45 17.97 -8.93 2.18
C GLU A 45 17.30 -8.61 3.52
N ALA A 46 17.67 -7.49 4.15
CA ALA A 46 17.03 -7.07 5.39
C ALA A 46 15.56 -6.69 5.18
N ALA A 47 15.21 -6.11 4.02
CA ALA A 47 13.81 -5.90 3.65
C ALA A 47 13.05 -7.23 3.54
N GLN A 48 13.66 -8.25 2.93
CA GLN A 48 13.07 -9.58 2.81
C GLN A 48 12.77 -10.23 4.17
N ASP A 49 13.68 -10.10 5.14
CA ASP A 49 13.45 -10.56 6.51
C ASP A 49 12.18 -9.91 7.13
N VAL A 50 11.90 -8.64 6.82
CA VAL A 50 10.69 -7.94 7.29
C VAL A 50 9.42 -8.52 6.66
N TYR A 51 9.40 -8.69 5.33
CA TYR A 51 8.27 -9.31 4.63
C TYR A 51 7.99 -10.73 5.14
N GLU A 52 9.01 -11.57 5.21
CA GLU A 52 8.88 -12.96 5.66
C GLU A 52 8.39 -13.03 7.11
N SER A 53 8.92 -12.17 7.98
CA SER A 53 8.47 -12.09 9.38
C SER A 53 7.02 -11.65 9.48
N PHE A 54 6.59 -10.66 8.71
CA PHE A 54 5.20 -10.20 8.68
C PHE A 54 4.27 -11.31 8.18
N PHE A 55 4.63 -11.96 7.07
CA PHE A 55 3.78 -12.97 6.42
C PHE A 55 3.64 -14.19 7.30
N ARG A 56 4.72 -14.58 7.97
CA ARG A 56 4.68 -15.68 8.93
C ARG A 56 3.81 -15.35 10.15
N SER A 57 3.81 -14.11 10.61
CA SER A 57 3.02 -13.68 11.79
C SER A 57 1.53 -13.76 11.55
N TYR A 58 1.09 -13.56 10.30
CA TYR A 58 -0.34 -13.59 9.92
C TYR A 58 -0.68 -14.76 8.99
N TRP A 59 0.15 -15.80 8.99
CA TRP A 59 0.05 -16.99 8.14
C TRP A 59 -0.19 -16.72 6.65
N ILE A 60 0.18 -15.55 6.12
CA ILE A 60 -0.05 -15.18 4.72
C ILE A 60 0.68 -16.20 3.84
N GLY A 61 -0.06 -17.03 3.11
CA GLY A 61 0.47 -18.16 2.33
C GLY A 61 0.11 -19.55 2.89
N ILE A 62 0.26 -20.59 2.08
CA ILE A 62 0.00 -21.97 2.50
C ILE A 62 1.28 -22.52 3.13
N GLN A 63 1.26 -22.77 4.44
CA GLN A 63 2.46 -23.11 5.23
C GLN A 63 3.18 -24.40 4.80
N THR A 64 2.49 -25.29 4.08
CA THR A 64 3.05 -26.54 3.55
C THR A 64 3.62 -26.40 2.14
N GLU A 65 3.51 -25.23 1.53
CA GLU A 65 3.92 -24.94 0.16
C GLU A 65 4.88 -23.75 0.14
N VAL A 66 5.52 -23.52 -1.01
CA VAL A 66 6.28 -22.29 -1.20
C VAL A 66 5.29 -21.13 -1.23
N ASN A 67 5.53 -20.11 -0.40
CA ASN A 67 4.61 -18.99 -0.26
C ASN A 67 4.60 -18.14 -1.54
N PRO A 68 3.51 -18.14 -2.34
CA PRO A 68 3.48 -17.44 -3.61
C PRO A 68 3.64 -15.93 -3.43
N PHE A 69 3.16 -15.35 -2.32
CA PHE A 69 3.32 -13.92 -2.02
C PHE A 69 4.80 -13.54 -1.86
N ILE A 70 5.58 -14.37 -1.15
CA ILE A 70 7.03 -14.17 -1.03
C ILE A 70 7.72 -14.39 -2.37
N GLU A 71 7.32 -15.40 -3.15
CA GLU A 71 7.89 -15.61 -4.49
C GLU A 71 7.65 -14.43 -5.41
N LEU A 72 6.44 -13.85 -5.40
CA LEU A 72 6.12 -12.68 -6.21
C LEU A 72 7.01 -11.49 -5.84
N LEU A 73 7.16 -11.22 -4.55
CA LEU A 73 8.03 -10.17 -4.04
C LEU A 73 9.50 -10.40 -4.42
N ASN A 74 9.97 -11.65 -4.34
CA ASN A 74 11.32 -12.01 -4.78
C ASN A 74 11.50 -11.85 -6.30
N LYS A 75 10.48 -12.18 -7.09
CA LYS A 75 10.48 -11.94 -8.53
C LYS A 75 10.48 -10.44 -8.85
N MET A 76 9.70 -9.65 -8.13
CA MET A 76 9.69 -8.18 -8.24
C MET A 76 11.09 -7.61 -7.95
N LYS A 77 11.69 -7.97 -6.80
CA LYS A 77 13.07 -7.62 -6.44
C LYS A 77 14.05 -7.88 -7.59
N ASN A 78 14.06 -9.11 -8.09
CA ASN A 78 15.00 -9.52 -9.15
C ASN A 78 14.74 -8.74 -10.45
N TYR A 79 13.48 -8.51 -10.78
CA TYR A 79 13.08 -7.76 -11.95
C TYR A 79 13.52 -6.30 -11.86
N GLU A 80 13.26 -5.61 -10.74
CA GLU A 80 13.66 -4.21 -10.56
C GLU A 80 15.18 -4.01 -10.65
N GLN A 81 15.95 -4.92 -10.03
CA GLN A 81 17.42 -4.85 -10.06
C GLN A 81 18.02 -5.05 -11.46
N GLN A 82 17.43 -5.93 -12.27
CA GLN A 82 17.94 -6.27 -13.60
C GLN A 82 17.37 -5.37 -14.70
N ALA A 83 16.05 -5.16 -14.69
CA ALA A 83 15.34 -4.38 -15.69
C ALA A 83 15.51 -2.87 -15.44
N GLY A 84 15.53 -2.40 -14.19
CA GLY A 84 15.61 -0.98 -13.86
C GLY A 84 16.81 -0.25 -14.45
N GLN A 85 17.91 -0.96 -14.77
CA GLN A 85 19.11 -0.40 -15.39
C GLN A 85 18.89 0.11 -16.82
N LEU A 86 17.85 -0.38 -17.50
CA LEU A 86 17.53 -0.02 -18.89
C LEU A 86 16.65 1.25 -18.99
N LEU A 87 16.15 1.76 -17.85
CA LEU A 87 15.37 2.99 -17.79
C LEU A 87 16.26 4.21 -17.52
N LYS A 88 15.75 5.42 -17.84
CA LYS A 88 16.45 6.69 -17.55
C LYS A 88 16.66 6.90 -16.05
N SER A 89 15.64 6.61 -15.25
CA SER A 89 15.65 6.69 -13.80
C SER A 89 14.56 5.79 -13.22
N HIS A 90 14.92 5.00 -12.21
CA HIS A 90 14.03 4.12 -11.46
C HIS A 90 14.50 4.08 -10.00
N ARG A 91 13.61 3.84 -9.04
CA ARG A 91 13.94 3.73 -7.61
C ARG A 91 13.52 2.34 -7.13
N ASP A 92 14.25 1.77 -6.19
CA ASP A 92 13.86 0.51 -5.53
C ASP A 92 12.47 0.67 -4.88
N HIS A 93 11.48 -0.15 -5.26
CA HIS A 93 10.14 -0.14 -4.64
C HIS A 93 10.05 -1.18 -3.51
N TYR A 94 10.91 -2.19 -3.52
CA TYR A 94 10.94 -3.25 -2.51
C TYR A 94 11.38 -2.74 -1.14
N VAL A 95 12.51 -2.01 -1.09
CA VAL A 95 13.03 -1.33 0.11
C VAL A 95 12.12 -0.16 0.50
N HIS A 96 11.60 0.56 -0.49
CA HIS A 96 10.69 1.69 -0.28
C HIS A 96 9.43 1.29 0.48
N SER A 97 8.78 0.20 0.10
CA SER A 97 7.57 -0.30 0.78
C SER A 97 7.82 -0.62 2.27
N VAL A 98 9.03 -1.09 2.62
CA VAL A 98 9.41 -1.27 4.03
C VAL A 98 9.60 0.08 4.72
N ASN A 99 10.23 1.07 4.09
CA ASN A 99 10.34 2.42 4.67
C ASN A 99 8.96 3.10 4.83
N VAL A 100 8.04 2.93 3.88
CA VAL A 100 6.64 3.39 3.97
C VAL A 100 5.97 2.73 5.17
N PHE A 101 6.11 1.40 5.31
CA PHE A 101 5.61 0.65 6.45
C PHE A 101 6.11 1.24 7.78
N LEU A 102 7.42 1.45 7.93
CA LEU A 102 8.00 2.02 9.15
C LEU A 102 7.53 3.45 9.43
N LEU A 103 7.38 4.28 8.40
CA LEU A 103 6.90 5.65 8.55
C LEU A 103 5.46 5.67 9.09
N GLY A 104 4.59 4.80 8.61
CA GLY A 104 3.22 4.69 9.11
C GLY A 104 3.16 4.21 10.57
N LEU A 105 4.02 3.26 10.97
CA LEU A 105 4.13 2.86 12.37
C LEU A 105 4.57 4.03 13.27
N ALA A 106 5.54 4.82 12.81
CA ALA A 106 6.02 5.99 13.54
C ALA A 106 4.95 7.07 13.72
N ILE A 107 4.19 7.38 12.65
CA ILE A 107 3.07 8.32 12.71
C ILE A 107 1.99 7.80 13.65
N TYR A 108 1.58 6.53 13.49
CA TYR A 108 0.55 5.95 14.36
C TYR A 108 0.96 5.95 15.83
N ALA A 109 2.21 5.59 16.15
CA ALA A 109 2.70 5.54 17.52
C ALA A 109 2.68 6.91 18.22
N THR A 110 2.85 7.99 17.46
CA THR A 110 3.01 9.34 18.00
C THR A 110 1.77 10.20 17.90
N ASN A 111 0.79 9.85 17.06
CA ASN A 111 -0.37 10.70 16.75
C ASN A 111 -1.68 10.15 17.38
N PRO A 112 -2.12 10.69 18.54
CA PRO A 112 -3.32 10.20 19.23
C PRO A 112 -4.60 10.47 18.44
N TYR A 113 -4.63 11.53 17.63
CA TYR A 113 -5.78 11.83 16.79
C TYR A 113 -5.98 10.74 15.75
N PHE A 114 -4.92 10.30 15.08
CA PHE A 114 -5.00 9.21 14.11
C PHE A 114 -5.37 7.88 14.76
N GLN A 115 -4.80 7.55 15.93
CA GLN A 115 -5.18 6.37 16.70
C GLN A 115 -6.69 6.35 17.01
N ARG A 116 -7.24 7.50 17.42
CA ARG A 116 -8.68 7.65 17.68
C ARG A 116 -9.50 7.49 16.40
N VAL A 117 -9.13 8.15 15.31
CA VAL A 117 -9.83 8.03 14.03
C VAL A 117 -9.83 6.58 13.54
N PHE A 118 -8.69 5.89 13.62
CA PHE A 118 -8.58 4.47 13.30
C PHE A 118 -9.50 3.63 14.19
N SER A 119 -9.49 3.86 15.51
CA SER A 119 -10.37 3.15 16.44
C SER A 119 -11.85 3.37 16.13
N GLU A 120 -12.27 4.60 15.85
CA GLU A 120 -13.66 4.95 15.56
C GLU A 120 -14.15 4.38 14.21
N LYS A 121 -13.28 4.33 13.21
CA LYS A 121 -13.64 3.94 11.84
C LYS A 121 -13.38 2.49 11.49
N VAL A 122 -12.44 1.84 12.16
CA VAL A 122 -11.97 0.48 11.80
C VAL A 122 -12.27 -0.53 12.89
N MET A 123 -12.24 -0.13 14.17
CA MET A 123 -12.42 -1.04 15.31
C MET A 123 -13.89 -1.15 15.78
N ASN A 124 -14.86 -0.79 14.94
CA ASN A 124 -16.26 -0.89 15.30
C ASN A 124 -16.69 -2.37 15.41
N LYS A 125 -16.75 -2.89 16.63
CA LYS A 125 -17.14 -4.28 16.93
C LYS A 125 -18.58 -4.63 16.53
N ALA A 126 -19.45 -3.65 16.29
CA ALA A 126 -20.77 -3.91 15.74
C ALA A 126 -20.72 -4.28 14.25
N GLU A 127 -19.71 -3.80 13.52
CA GLU A 127 -19.51 -4.08 12.09
C GLU A 127 -18.54 -5.24 11.88
N TYR A 128 -17.42 -5.26 12.61
CA TYR A 128 -16.40 -6.30 12.54
C TYR A 128 -16.08 -6.87 13.94
N PRO A 129 -16.91 -7.81 14.46
CA PRO A 129 -16.69 -8.43 15.76
C PRO A 129 -15.32 -9.12 15.92
N ASP A 130 -14.81 -9.74 14.84
CA ASP A 130 -13.58 -10.56 14.89
C ASP A 130 -12.28 -9.75 14.70
N SER A 131 -12.32 -8.41 14.76
CA SER A 131 -11.09 -7.60 14.76
C SER A 131 -10.18 -7.97 15.94
N TYR A 132 -8.87 -7.81 15.83
CA TYR A 132 -7.97 -8.12 16.95
C TYR A 132 -8.22 -7.20 18.16
N ASP A 133 -8.33 -7.79 19.36
CA ASP A 133 -8.55 -7.06 20.63
C ASP A 133 -7.24 -6.63 21.32
N THR A 134 -6.15 -7.29 20.93
CA THR A 134 -4.77 -7.01 21.34
C THR A 134 -4.35 -5.60 20.92
N LYS A 135 -3.53 -4.98 21.77
CA LYS A 135 -3.15 -3.58 21.56
C LYS A 135 -2.36 -3.40 20.26
N ASN A 136 -2.84 -2.50 19.41
CA ASN A 136 -2.27 -2.09 18.11
C ASN A 136 -2.22 -3.17 17.02
N GLU A 137 -2.67 -4.41 17.27
CA GLU A 137 -2.52 -5.50 16.32
C GLU A 137 -3.36 -5.32 15.05
N GLU A 138 -4.63 -4.94 15.17
CA GLU A 138 -5.49 -4.74 13.99
C GLU A 138 -4.92 -3.65 13.06
N PHE A 139 -4.40 -2.57 13.65
CA PHE A 139 -3.70 -1.54 12.88
C PHE A 139 -2.46 -2.12 12.22
N PHE A 140 -1.60 -2.81 12.97
CA PHE A 140 -0.38 -3.40 12.45
C PHE A 140 -0.64 -4.36 11.29
N TYR A 141 -1.69 -5.19 11.40
CA TYR A 141 -2.10 -6.11 10.36
C TYR A 141 -2.59 -5.38 9.10
N ARG A 142 -3.59 -4.50 9.21
CA ARG A 142 -4.12 -3.76 8.06
C ARG A 142 -3.10 -2.84 7.40
N TRP A 143 -2.29 -2.16 8.22
CA TRP A 143 -1.25 -1.30 7.74
C TRP A 143 -0.17 -2.09 7.01
N GLY A 144 0.31 -3.19 7.59
CA GLY A 144 1.28 -4.05 6.91
C GLY A 144 0.73 -4.63 5.60
N LEU A 145 -0.54 -5.03 5.56
CA LEU A 145 -1.21 -5.45 4.32
C LEU A 145 -1.23 -4.33 3.26
N ALA A 146 -1.50 -3.08 3.63
CA ALA A 146 -1.55 -1.99 2.68
C ALA A 146 -0.14 -1.54 2.24
N SER A 147 0.73 -1.21 3.19
CA SER A 147 2.02 -0.59 2.91
C SER A 147 3.04 -1.56 2.29
N LEU A 148 3.04 -2.84 2.66
CA LEU A 148 3.99 -3.81 2.12
C LEU A 148 3.57 -4.30 0.72
N PHE A 149 2.29 -4.17 0.34
CA PHE A 149 1.79 -4.67 -0.94
C PHE A 149 1.43 -3.59 -1.97
N HIS A 150 1.41 -2.30 -1.61
CA HIS A 150 0.91 -1.25 -2.50
C HIS A 150 1.58 -1.20 -3.87
N ASP A 151 2.88 -1.50 -3.93
CA ASP A 151 3.69 -1.47 -5.15
C ASP A 151 3.97 -2.84 -5.79
N MET A 152 3.29 -3.91 -5.34
CA MET A 152 3.57 -5.27 -5.82
C MET A 152 3.43 -5.45 -7.34
N ALA A 153 2.64 -4.62 -8.02
CA ALA A 153 2.45 -4.65 -9.47
C ALA A 153 3.38 -3.72 -10.26
N TYR A 154 4.25 -2.96 -9.60
CA TYR A 154 5.15 -2.01 -10.27
C TYR A 154 6.03 -2.62 -11.39
N PRO A 155 6.50 -3.89 -11.29
CA PRO A 155 7.20 -4.55 -12.40
C PRO A 155 6.44 -4.57 -13.72
N LEU A 156 5.10 -4.62 -13.68
CA LEU A 156 4.28 -4.61 -14.89
C LEU A 156 4.38 -3.26 -15.62
N ASP A 157 4.35 -2.15 -14.88
CA ASP A 157 4.54 -0.80 -15.42
C ASP A 157 5.95 -0.62 -16.00
N ILE A 158 7.00 -1.08 -15.30
CA ILE A 158 8.38 -1.09 -15.84
C ILE A 158 8.43 -1.86 -17.18
N THR A 159 7.87 -3.06 -17.21
CA THR A 159 7.87 -3.94 -18.39
C THR A 159 7.26 -3.22 -19.59
N LEU A 160 6.08 -2.61 -19.38
CA LEU A 160 5.38 -1.91 -20.45
C LEU A 160 6.13 -0.66 -20.91
N LYS A 161 6.72 0.11 -19.99
CA LYS A 161 7.56 1.27 -20.31
C LYS A 161 8.77 0.88 -21.15
N GLN A 162 9.46 -0.20 -20.80
CA GLN A 162 10.61 -0.70 -21.55
C GLN A 162 10.24 -1.18 -22.95
N ALA A 163 9.18 -1.99 -23.05
CA ALA A 163 8.72 -2.51 -24.31
C ALA A 163 8.30 -1.37 -25.26
N ASN A 164 7.61 -0.34 -24.74
CA ASN A 164 7.28 0.87 -25.51
C ASN A 164 8.53 1.66 -25.94
N GLN A 165 9.58 1.77 -25.11
CA GLN A 165 10.83 2.42 -25.49
C GLN A 165 11.54 1.68 -26.64
N TYR A 166 11.58 0.34 -26.57
CA TYR A 166 12.18 -0.49 -27.61
C TYR A 166 11.43 -0.38 -28.94
N ILE A 167 10.10 -0.49 -28.93
CA ILE A 167 9.30 -0.34 -30.14
C ILE A 167 9.47 1.07 -30.74
N LYS A 168 9.46 2.11 -29.90
CA LYS A 168 9.72 3.48 -30.37
C LYS A 168 11.06 3.59 -31.10
N PHE A 169 12.11 2.95 -30.57
CA PHE A 169 13.42 2.92 -31.22
C PHE A 169 13.36 2.21 -32.59
N VAL A 170 12.81 0.99 -32.65
CA VAL A 170 12.72 0.20 -33.89
C VAL A 170 11.89 0.92 -34.96
N CYS A 171 10.74 1.47 -34.60
CA CYS A 171 9.83 2.14 -35.54
C CYS A 171 10.32 3.52 -35.99
N SER A 172 11.23 4.16 -35.24
CA SER A 172 11.76 5.48 -35.58
C SER A 172 12.82 5.47 -36.71
N TYR A 173 13.32 4.30 -37.10
CA TYR A 173 14.35 4.16 -38.14
C TYR A 173 13.76 3.75 -39.51
N PRO A 174 14.17 4.36 -40.65
CA PRO A 174 15.12 5.47 -40.82
C PRO A 174 14.48 6.87 -40.86
N MET A 175 13.15 6.99 -40.77
CA MET A 175 12.42 8.19 -41.21
C MET A 175 11.94 9.15 -40.10
N GLY A 176 12.43 9.01 -38.87
CA GLY A 176 12.46 10.10 -37.88
C GLY A 176 11.12 10.48 -37.23
N ASP A 177 9.99 10.06 -37.77
CA ASP A 177 8.70 10.03 -37.08
C ASP A 177 7.74 9.10 -37.84
N TYR A 178 6.59 8.82 -37.25
CA TYR A 178 5.37 8.19 -37.80
C TYR A 178 4.87 6.93 -37.07
N THR A 179 3.62 7.09 -36.60
CA THR A 179 2.79 6.23 -35.74
C THR A 179 3.29 6.06 -34.31
N VAL A 180 2.54 6.63 -33.36
CA VAL A 180 2.64 6.31 -31.94
C VAL A 180 2.21 4.85 -31.76
N VAL A 181 3.16 3.93 -31.88
CA VAL A 181 2.92 2.53 -31.55
C VAL A 181 2.93 2.42 -30.03
N ARG A 182 1.78 2.04 -29.46
CA ARG A 182 1.66 1.73 -28.03
C ARG A 182 1.37 0.26 -27.88
N ILE A 183 2.21 -0.41 -27.11
CA ILE A 183 1.92 -1.76 -26.64
C ILE A 183 0.75 -1.67 -25.67
N ARG A 184 -0.20 -2.58 -25.81
CA ARG A 184 -1.26 -2.80 -24.84
C ARG A 184 -0.97 -4.11 -24.14
N MET A 185 -1.00 -4.09 -22.82
CA MET A 185 -0.93 -5.28 -21.99
C MET A 185 -2.32 -5.49 -21.41
N ARG A 186 -2.95 -6.61 -21.74
CA ARG A 186 -4.26 -6.99 -21.22
C ARG A 186 -4.09 -8.21 -20.32
N PHE A 187 -4.79 -8.21 -19.20
CA PHE A 187 -4.90 -9.34 -18.29
C PHE A 187 -6.36 -9.83 -18.35
N PRO A 188 -6.67 -10.84 -19.18
CA PRO A 188 -8.04 -11.34 -19.34
C PRO A 188 -8.68 -11.76 -18.01
N GLU A 189 -7.90 -12.35 -17.11
CA GLU A 189 -8.35 -12.73 -15.77
C GLU A 189 -8.76 -11.52 -14.92
N PHE A 190 -8.11 -10.36 -15.14
CA PHE A 190 -8.41 -9.10 -14.42
C PHE A 190 -9.43 -8.20 -15.12
N THR A 191 -9.96 -8.60 -16.27
CA THR A 191 -10.86 -7.77 -17.09
C THR A 191 -12.14 -8.51 -17.50
N ASP A 192 -12.00 -9.77 -17.92
CA ASP A 192 -13.08 -10.57 -18.50
C ASP A 192 -13.66 -11.57 -17.48
N ASN A 193 -12.86 -12.07 -16.53
CA ASN A 193 -13.26 -13.08 -15.53
C ASN A 193 -13.02 -12.60 -14.07
N ASN A 194 -13.42 -11.37 -13.74
CA ASN A 194 -13.24 -10.77 -12.41
C ASN A 194 -14.15 -11.32 -11.29
N GLU A 195 -14.84 -12.43 -11.55
CA GLU A 195 -15.77 -13.04 -10.60
C GLU A 195 -15.01 -13.82 -9.52
N LEU A 196 -15.12 -13.34 -8.29
CA LEU A 196 -14.76 -14.03 -7.07
C LEU A 196 -16.03 -14.60 -6.45
N SER A 197 -16.17 -15.93 -6.48
CA SER A 197 -17.26 -16.61 -5.76
C SER A 197 -17.27 -16.18 -4.28
N PRO A 198 -18.42 -15.87 -3.67
CA PRO A 198 -18.47 -15.49 -2.26
C PRO A 198 -17.70 -16.47 -1.37
N LEU A 199 -16.90 -15.94 -0.43
CA LEU A 199 -16.21 -16.75 0.56
C LEU A 199 -17.16 -17.04 1.71
N LEU A 200 -17.53 -18.30 1.85
CA LEU A 200 -18.42 -18.78 2.91
C LEU A 200 -17.60 -19.53 3.97
N PRO A 201 -18.01 -19.48 5.25
CA PRO A 201 -17.37 -20.25 6.30
C PRO A 201 -17.59 -21.76 6.07
N VAL A 202 -16.83 -22.60 6.76
CA VAL A 202 -17.12 -24.04 6.75
C VAL A 202 -18.48 -24.33 7.44
N PRO A 203 -19.19 -25.42 7.07
CA PRO A 203 -20.55 -25.69 7.53
C PRO A 203 -20.74 -25.63 9.05
N GLU A 204 -19.71 -26.00 9.80
CA GLU A 204 -19.68 -25.99 11.26
C GLU A 204 -19.88 -24.58 11.87
N TYR A 205 -19.45 -23.53 11.17
CA TYR A 205 -19.52 -22.14 11.64
C TYR A 205 -20.51 -21.26 10.85
N GLU A 206 -21.26 -21.83 9.90
CA GLU A 206 -22.21 -21.06 9.08
C GLU A 206 -23.25 -20.29 9.91
N GLY A 207 -23.82 -20.93 10.94
CA GLY A 207 -24.83 -20.31 11.79
C GLY A 207 -24.29 -19.13 12.61
N GLU A 208 -23.12 -19.29 13.23
CA GLU A 208 -22.44 -18.23 13.98
C GLU A 208 -22.07 -17.07 13.05
N PHE A 209 -21.47 -17.39 11.90
CA PHE A 209 -21.07 -16.38 10.92
C PHE A 209 -22.27 -15.62 10.36
N ALA A 210 -23.39 -16.30 10.08
CA ALA A 210 -24.60 -15.65 9.59
C ALA A 210 -25.21 -14.68 10.64
N GLN A 211 -25.05 -15.00 11.92
CA GLN A 211 -25.47 -14.12 13.01
C GLN A 211 -24.55 -12.89 13.13
N LYS A 212 -23.22 -13.09 13.04
CA LYS A 212 -22.24 -12.00 13.11
C LYS A 212 -22.28 -11.10 11.87
N TYR A 213 -22.45 -11.69 10.69
CA TYR A 213 -22.29 -11.03 9.39
C TYR A 213 -23.48 -11.30 8.44
N PRO A 214 -24.70 -10.87 8.81
CA PRO A 214 -25.88 -11.13 7.99
C PRO A 214 -25.84 -10.45 6.62
N GLY A 215 -25.08 -9.36 6.47
CA GLY A 215 -24.87 -8.67 5.20
C GLY A 215 -24.03 -9.50 4.21
N ILE A 216 -22.95 -10.12 4.69
CA ILE A 216 -22.05 -10.96 3.86
C ILE A 216 -22.80 -12.20 3.37
N MET A 217 -23.63 -12.82 4.21
CA MET A 217 -24.44 -13.98 3.81
C MET A 217 -25.50 -13.67 2.75
N LYS A 218 -25.86 -12.40 2.57
CA LYS A 218 -26.83 -11.94 1.56
C LYS A 218 -26.18 -11.56 0.24
N LEU A 219 -24.85 -11.61 0.14
CA LEU A 219 -24.13 -11.38 -1.10
C LEU A 219 -24.52 -12.47 -2.09
N ASP A 220 -25.43 -12.15 -3.02
CA ASP A 220 -25.81 -13.05 -4.09
C ASP A 220 -24.66 -13.16 -5.10
N GLY A 221 -24.49 -14.35 -5.67
CA GLY A 221 -23.40 -14.63 -6.62
C GLY A 221 -23.49 -13.84 -7.94
N THR A 222 -24.47 -12.94 -8.10
CA THR A 222 -24.76 -12.22 -9.35
C THR A 222 -24.54 -10.70 -9.27
N SER A 223 -24.63 -10.09 -8.09
CA SER A 223 -24.58 -8.62 -7.93
C SER A 223 -23.37 -8.13 -7.13
N SER A 224 -22.60 -9.04 -6.53
CA SER A 224 -21.52 -8.74 -5.57
C SER A 224 -20.26 -9.60 -5.71
N GLY A 225 -20.22 -10.47 -6.72
CA GLY A 225 -19.13 -11.42 -6.91
C GLY A 225 -17.89 -10.83 -7.56
N ASP A 226 -17.94 -9.67 -8.21
CA ASP A 226 -16.75 -9.11 -8.86
C ASP A 226 -15.92 -8.20 -7.96
N ILE A 227 -14.62 -8.09 -8.26
CA ILE A 227 -13.68 -7.24 -7.51
C ILE A 227 -14.11 -5.78 -7.44
N TYR A 228 -14.72 -5.26 -8.51
CA TYR A 228 -15.18 -3.87 -8.54
C TYR A 228 -16.31 -3.65 -7.54
N SER A 229 -17.17 -4.65 -7.35
CA SER A 229 -18.28 -4.61 -6.39
C SER A 229 -17.75 -4.59 -4.97
N LEU A 230 -16.76 -5.42 -4.64
CA LEU A 230 -16.12 -5.43 -3.31
C LEU A 230 -15.49 -4.07 -2.97
N ILE A 231 -14.72 -3.52 -3.91
CA ILE A 231 -14.09 -2.22 -3.71
C ILE A 231 -15.15 -1.10 -3.69
N ALA A 232 -16.16 -1.14 -4.55
CA ALA A 232 -17.23 -0.14 -4.59
C ALA A 232 -18.07 -0.13 -3.30
N ILE A 233 -18.37 -1.28 -2.70
CA ILE A 233 -19.05 -1.35 -1.38
C ILE A 233 -18.21 -0.61 -0.34
N LYS A 234 -16.92 -0.94 -0.25
CA LYS A 234 -16.04 -0.32 0.74
C LYS A 234 -15.91 1.20 0.54
N LEU A 235 -15.80 1.64 -0.71
CA LEU A 235 -15.69 3.06 -1.03
C LEU A 235 -17.01 3.82 -0.86
N HIS A 236 -18.14 3.17 -1.12
CA HIS A 236 -19.48 3.68 -0.82
C HIS A 236 -19.59 3.99 0.68
N GLU A 237 -19.17 3.06 1.54
CA GLU A 237 -19.19 3.22 3.00
C GLU A 237 -18.24 4.35 3.47
N CYS A 238 -17.04 4.42 2.90
CA CYS A 238 -16.03 5.42 3.27
C CYS A 238 -16.38 6.85 2.85
N PHE A 239 -17.00 7.02 1.67
CA PHE A 239 -17.19 8.35 1.05
C PHE A 239 -18.65 8.74 0.83
N GLY A 240 -19.62 7.85 1.10
CA GLY A 240 -21.05 8.11 0.88
C GLY A 240 -21.43 8.30 -0.59
N LEU A 241 -20.67 7.72 -1.52
CA LEU A 241 -20.85 7.87 -2.97
C LEU A 241 -21.82 6.84 -3.53
N ASP A 242 -22.49 7.11 -4.64
CA ASP A 242 -23.38 6.13 -5.29
C ASP A 242 -22.63 4.85 -5.70
N TYR A 243 -23.14 3.69 -5.25
CA TYR A 243 -22.50 2.38 -5.45
C TYR A 243 -22.43 1.98 -6.93
N GLU A 244 -23.54 2.12 -7.67
CA GLU A 244 -23.60 1.71 -9.08
C GLU A 244 -22.69 2.59 -9.94
N LEU A 245 -22.66 3.89 -9.66
CA LEU A 245 -21.74 4.82 -10.31
C LEU A 245 -20.29 4.47 -9.99
N LEU A 246 -19.94 4.18 -8.74
CA LEU A 246 -18.59 3.75 -8.34
C LEU A 246 -18.17 2.51 -9.11
N ARG A 247 -18.98 1.45 -9.07
CA ARG A 247 -18.71 0.19 -9.77
C ARG A 247 -18.52 0.41 -11.27
N ALA A 248 -19.38 1.22 -11.90
CA ALA A 248 -19.28 1.53 -13.33
C ALA A 248 -18.00 2.32 -13.66
N GLN A 249 -17.62 3.30 -12.84
CA GLN A 249 -16.40 4.09 -13.06
C GLN A 249 -15.13 3.27 -12.86
N LEU A 250 -15.09 2.40 -11.84
CA LEU A 250 -13.97 1.49 -11.61
C LEU A 250 -13.73 0.60 -12.83
N ARG A 251 -14.80 0.00 -13.37
CA ARG A 251 -14.73 -0.82 -14.59
C ARG A 251 -14.24 -0.02 -15.79
N LYS A 252 -14.85 1.15 -16.06
CA LYS A 252 -14.50 2.01 -17.19
C LYS A 252 -13.04 2.49 -17.15
N HIS A 253 -12.51 2.72 -15.95
CA HIS A 253 -11.13 3.18 -15.79
C HIS A 253 -10.12 2.16 -16.32
N VAL A 254 -10.38 0.88 -16.11
CA VAL A 254 -9.54 -0.23 -16.57
C VAL A 254 -9.50 -0.27 -18.09
N ASP A 255 -10.66 -0.20 -18.72
CA ASP A 255 -10.78 -0.11 -20.18
C ASP A 255 -9.98 1.10 -20.71
N SER A 256 -10.10 2.25 -20.04
CA SER A 256 -9.39 3.48 -20.44
C SER A 256 -7.87 3.41 -20.27
N ILE A 257 -7.37 2.74 -19.23
CA ILE A 257 -5.93 2.53 -19.03
C ILE A 257 -5.38 1.62 -20.14
N GLU A 258 -6.08 0.51 -20.43
CA GLU A 258 -5.69 -0.45 -21.45
C GLU A 258 -5.65 0.22 -22.84
N GLU A 259 -6.69 0.99 -23.20
CA GLU A 259 -6.75 1.72 -24.47
C GLU A 259 -5.57 2.68 -24.65
N ARG A 260 -5.15 3.33 -23.56
CA ARG A 260 -4.02 4.27 -23.53
C ARG A 260 -2.65 3.58 -23.55
N GLY A 261 -2.60 2.25 -23.39
CA GLY A 261 -1.34 1.51 -23.28
C GLY A 261 -0.56 1.90 -22.02
N MET A 262 -1.28 2.10 -20.92
CA MET A 262 -0.72 2.40 -19.61
C MET A 262 -1.01 1.25 -18.65
N ILE A 263 -0.33 1.23 -17.50
CA ILE A 263 -0.65 0.37 -16.35
C ILE A 263 -0.70 1.29 -15.14
N ASP A 264 -1.70 1.09 -14.29
CA ASP A 264 -1.74 1.68 -12.95
C ASP A 264 -1.37 0.61 -11.94
N HIS A 265 -0.23 0.80 -11.28
CA HIS A 265 0.32 -0.18 -10.37
C HIS A 265 -0.56 -0.31 -9.12
N GLY A 266 -1.12 0.77 -8.57
CA GLY A 266 -2.04 0.68 -7.44
C GLY A 266 -3.27 -0.14 -7.75
N TYR A 267 -3.87 0.03 -8.93
CA TYR A 267 -4.95 -0.84 -9.39
C TYR A 267 -4.54 -2.31 -9.50
N CYS A 268 -3.46 -2.58 -10.24
CA CYS A 268 -3.02 -3.95 -10.44
C CYS A 268 -2.63 -4.62 -9.11
N SER A 269 -1.98 -3.90 -8.19
CA SER A 269 -1.63 -4.36 -6.86
C SER A 269 -2.88 -4.72 -6.06
N ALA A 270 -3.90 -3.85 -6.05
CA ALA A 270 -5.17 -4.12 -5.35
C ALA A 270 -5.89 -5.36 -5.91
N VAL A 271 -5.93 -5.52 -7.24
CA VAL A 271 -6.56 -6.68 -7.90
C VAL A 271 -5.80 -7.97 -7.59
N ILE A 272 -4.47 -7.97 -7.72
CA ILE A 272 -3.63 -9.14 -7.41
C ILE A 272 -3.82 -9.54 -5.95
N MET A 273 -3.82 -8.57 -5.03
CA MET A 273 -4.05 -8.81 -3.61
C MET A 273 -5.40 -9.49 -3.39
N LEU A 274 -6.50 -8.95 -3.91
CA LEU A 274 -7.83 -9.53 -3.75
C LEU A 274 -7.92 -10.95 -4.32
N TRP A 275 -7.39 -11.18 -5.51
CA TRP A 275 -7.35 -12.52 -6.12
C TRP A 275 -6.59 -13.53 -5.27
N TRP A 276 -5.39 -13.16 -4.83
CA TRP A 276 -4.50 -14.09 -4.14
C TRP A 276 -4.97 -14.40 -2.72
N TYR A 277 -5.47 -13.38 -2.01
CA TYR A 277 -6.11 -13.62 -0.73
C TYR A 277 -7.40 -14.41 -0.89
N HIS A 278 -8.22 -14.15 -1.90
CA HIS A 278 -9.42 -14.95 -2.14
C HIS A 278 -9.08 -16.44 -2.32
N TYR A 279 -8.08 -16.74 -3.15
CA TYR A 279 -7.58 -18.10 -3.33
C TYR A 279 -7.03 -18.70 -2.02
N LEU A 280 -6.27 -17.92 -1.25
CA LEU A 280 -5.72 -18.33 0.04
C LEU A 280 -6.84 -18.74 1.00
N PHE A 281 -7.82 -17.86 1.24
CA PHE A 281 -8.95 -18.11 2.13
C PHE A 281 -9.79 -19.32 1.68
N LYS A 282 -10.01 -19.46 0.37
CA LYS A 282 -10.72 -20.61 -0.19
C LYS A 282 -9.98 -21.93 0.05
N SER A 283 -8.64 -21.90 -0.05
CA SER A 283 -7.79 -23.09 0.09
C SER A 283 -7.58 -23.49 1.55
N THR A 284 -7.39 -22.51 2.44
CA THR A 284 -7.11 -22.74 3.87
C THR A 284 -8.37 -22.83 4.72
N ARG A 285 -9.53 -22.45 4.17
CA ARG A 285 -10.84 -22.41 4.86
C ARG A 285 -10.83 -21.54 6.12
N TRP A 286 -10.08 -20.45 6.09
CA TRP A 286 -10.05 -19.46 7.17
C TRP A 286 -11.39 -18.73 7.30
N ASN A 287 -11.59 -18.09 8.46
CA ASN A 287 -12.75 -17.25 8.71
C ASN A 287 -12.85 -16.14 7.62
N PRO A 288 -13.88 -16.14 6.75
CA PRO A 288 -13.99 -15.19 5.64
C PRO A 288 -14.02 -13.72 6.06
N ALA A 289 -14.35 -13.40 7.32
CA ALA A 289 -14.40 -12.02 7.79
C ALA A 289 -13.05 -11.29 7.61
N TYR A 290 -11.91 -11.99 7.79
CA TYR A 290 -10.60 -11.38 7.54
C TYR A 290 -10.36 -11.05 6.05
N PHE A 291 -11.08 -11.65 5.12
CA PHE A 291 -11.04 -11.21 3.72
C PHE A 291 -11.85 -9.92 3.53
N TYR A 292 -13.12 -9.94 3.96
CA TYR A 292 -14.05 -8.83 3.68
C TYR A 292 -13.75 -7.54 4.44
N PHE A 293 -13.11 -7.62 5.61
CA PHE A 293 -12.81 -6.45 6.43
C PHE A 293 -11.37 -5.96 6.22
N PRO A 294 -10.31 -6.62 6.74
CA PRO A 294 -8.95 -6.08 6.63
C PRO A 294 -8.35 -6.18 5.22
N VAL A 295 -8.55 -7.27 4.47
CA VAL A 295 -7.98 -7.41 3.12
C VAL A 295 -8.63 -6.44 2.12
N VAL A 296 -9.97 -6.35 2.08
CA VAL A 296 -10.66 -5.38 1.20
C VAL A 296 -10.37 -3.94 1.60
N ASP A 297 -10.27 -3.64 2.90
CA ASP A 297 -9.87 -2.30 3.39
C ASP A 297 -8.46 -1.93 2.92
N ALA A 298 -7.49 -2.83 3.07
CA ALA A 298 -6.13 -2.63 2.56
C ALA A 298 -6.07 -2.54 1.03
N ALA A 299 -6.78 -3.40 0.29
CA ALA A 299 -6.83 -3.35 -1.17
C ALA A 299 -7.46 -2.05 -1.68
N SER A 300 -8.52 -1.56 -1.04
CA SER A 300 -9.10 -0.25 -1.38
C SER A 300 -8.16 0.91 -1.07
N ALA A 301 -7.37 0.84 0.00
CA ALA A 301 -6.31 1.82 0.27
C ALA A 301 -5.22 1.81 -0.81
N ILE A 302 -4.77 0.61 -1.22
CA ILE A 302 -3.83 0.42 -2.32
C ILE A 302 -4.43 0.91 -3.64
N LEU A 303 -5.72 0.78 -3.89
CA LEU A 303 -6.32 1.39 -5.08
C LEU A 303 -6.26 2.92 -5.00
N LEU A 304 -6.67 3.48 -3.86
CA LEU A 304 -6.83 4.92 -3.69
C LEU A 304 -5.51 5.69 -3.80
N HIS A 305 -4.37 5.08 -3.45
CA HIS A 305 -3.11 5.83 -3.47
C HIS A 305 -2.71 6.32 -4.88
N THR A 306 -3.11 5.61 -5.93
CA THR A 306 -2.96 6.07 -7.31
C THR A 306 -4.26 6.66 -7.88
N PHE A 307 -5.41 6.11 -7.52
CA PHE A 307 -6.69 6.47 -8.16
C PHE A 307 -7.31 7.77 -7.67
N TYR A 308 -7.08 8.16 -6.41
CA TYR A 308 -7.84 9.25 -5.79
C TYR A 308 -7.79 10.56 -6.61
N PRO A 309 -6.61 11.05 -7.04
CA PRO A 309 -6.53 12.30 -7.81
C PRO A 309 -7.09 12.18 -9.23
N HIS A 310 -7.18 10.96 -9.76
CA HIS A 310 -7.57 10.69 -11.15
C HIS A 310 -9.05 10.42 -11.32
N LEU A 311 -9.68 9.80 -10.33
CA LEU A 311 -11.08 9.41 -10.38
C LEU A 311 -11.94 10.21 -9.41
N PHE A 312 -11.52 10.34 -8.15
CA PHE A 312 -12.38 10.90 -7.10
C PHE A 312 -12.38 12.42 -7.08
N MET A 313 -11.24 13.05 -7.35
CA MET A 313 -11.14 14.52 -7.42
C MET A 313 -11.66 15.12 -8.75
N LYS A 314 -12.20 14.29 -9.65
CA LYS A 314 -12.69 14.71 -10.96
C LYS A 314 -14.15 14.29 -11.14
N GLU A 315 -14.78 14.78 -12.19
CA GLU A 315 -16.09 14.28 -12.64
C GLU A 315 -16.05 12.75 -12.80
N PRO A 316 -17.05 12.02 -12.27
CA PRO A 316 -18.33 12.51 -11.76
C PRO A 316 -18.40 12.78 -10.24
N PHE A 317 -17.33 12.50 -9.48
CA PHE A 317 -17.40 12.52 -8.02
C PHE A 317 -17.03 13.88 -7.41
N ASN A 318 -16.08 14.59 -8.02
CA ASN A 318 -15.61 15.92 -7.60
C ASN A 318 -15.35 16.05 -6.09
N LEU A 319 -14.80 15.00 -5.49
CA LEU A 319 -14.38 15.04 -4.09
C LEU A 319 -13.26 16.05 -3.90
N GLY A 320 -13.22 16.63 -2.71
CA GLY A 320 -12.11 17.45 -2.26
C GLY A 320 -10.90 16.59 -1.87
N LYS A 321 -10.13 17.10 -0.92
CA LYS A 321 -9.04 16.35 -0.29
C LYS A 321 -9.58 15.19 0.54
N ILE A 322 -8.77 14.15 0.72
CA ILE A 322 -9.07 13.07 1.65
C ILE A 322 -8.74 13.48 3.08
N TYR A 323 -9.62 13.10 4.00
CA TYR A 323 -9.47 13.26 5.44
C TYR A 323 -9.19 11.88 6.08
N PRO A 324 -8.49 11.82 7.22
CA PRO A 324 -8.26 10.56 7.93
C PRO A 324 -9.55 9.79 8.21
N GLU A 325 -10.65 10.47 8.47
CA GLU A 325 -11.96 9.89 8.77
C GLU A 325 -12.65 9.22 7.57
N ASN A 326 -12.26 9.56 6.34
CA ASN A 326 -12.86 8.95 5.15
C ASN A 326 -12.37 7.51 5.00
N HIS A 327 -11.05 7.33 5.01
CA HIS A 327 -10.40 6.03 4.87
C HIS A 327 -9.02 6.09 5.54
N PRO A 328 -8.90 5.69 6.82
CA PRO A 328 -7.68 5.92 7.61
C PRO A 328 -6.43 5.29 6.99
N ILE A 329 -6.54 4.05 6.50
CA ILE A 329 -5.42 3.33 5.91
C ILE A 329 -5.01 3.95 4.57
N ALA A 330 -5.96 4.36 3.72
CA ALA A 330 -5.65 5.03 2.45
C ALA A 330 -5.01 6.40 2.67
N TYR A 331 -5.53 7.19 3.62
CA TYR A 331 -4.96 8.48 3.99
C TYR A 331 -3.50 8.32 4.42
N LEU A 332 -3.22 7.37 5.31
CA LEU A 332 -1.86 7.13 5.80
C LEU A 332 -0.96 6.57 4.70
N LEU A 333 -1.48 5.72 3.81
CA LEU A 333 -0.71 5.16 2.70
C LEU A 333 -0.25 6.26 1.74
N ILE A 334 -1.18 7.11 1.27
CA ILE A 334 -0.87 8.25 0.41
C ILE A 334 0.15 9.18 1.08
N LEU A 335 -0.03 9.46 2.37
CA LEU A 335 0.90 10.31 3.11
C LEU A 335 2.29 9.71 3.15
N CYS A 336 2.41 8.45 3.59
CA CYS A 336 3.70 7.82 3.77
C CYS A 336 4.42 7.58 2.44
N ASP A 337 3.71 7.15 1.40
CA ASP A 337 4.26 6.97 0.05
C ASP A 337 4.80 8.28 -0.51
N GLU A 338 3.99 9.34 -0.50
CA GLU A 338 4.41 10.67 -0.98
C GLU A 338 5.53 11.27 -0.13
N LEU A 339 5.61 10.97 1.18
CA LEU A 339 6.72 11.42 2.04
C LEU A 339 8.00 10.61 1.83
N GLN A 340 7.94 9.30 1.61
CA GLN A 340 9.12 8.43 1.64
C GLN A 340 9.91 8.47 0.33
N ASP A 341 10.94 9.32 0.27
CA ASP A 341 11.86 9.42 -0.87
C ASP A 341 13.35 9.44 -0.50
N TRP A 342 13.68 9.44 0.78
CA TRP A 342 15.05 9.33 1.29
C TRP A 342 15.50 7.87 1.40
N ASP A 343 16.81 7.63 1.48
CA ASP A 343 17.42 6.29 1.61
C ASP A 343 17.01 5.28 0.52
N ARG A 344 16.57 5.76 -0.65
CA ARG A 344 16.15 4.92 -1.79
C ARG A 344 17.28 4.75 -2.79
N LYS A 345 17.63 3.52 -3.15
CA LYS A 345 18.60 3.29 -4.24
C LYS A 345 17.96 3.65 -5.58
N THR A 346 18.63 4.51 -6.35
CA THR A 346 18.25 4.86 -7.72
C THR A 346 19.01 3.99 -8.73
N TYR A 347 18.31 3.52 -9.74
CA TYR A 347 18.81 2.77 -10.89
C TYR A 347 18.61 3.57 -12.18
N GLY A 348 19.40 3.26 -13.21
CA GLY A 348 19.28 3.84 -14.54
C GLY A 348 20.42 4.78 -14.94
N THR A 349 20.40 5.22 -16.19
CA THR A 349 21.49 5.99 -16.82
C THR A 349 21.62 7.43 -16.33
N SER A 350 20.65 7.94 -15.58
CA SER A 350 20.62 9.28 -14.97
C SER A 350 20.25 9.22 -13.48
N ALA A 351 20.67 8.16 -12.79
CA ALA A 351 20.50 8.02 -11.35
C ALA A 351 21.05 9.26 -10.61
N ARG A 352 20.23 9.84 -9.72
CA ARG A 352 20.60 10.97 -8.85
C ARG A 352 21.08 10.45 -7.50
N ASP A 353 21.75 11.30 -6.72
CA ASP A 353 22.19 10.90 -5.38
C ASP A 353 20.97 10.76 -4.45
N GLN A 354 21.14 9.97 -3.39
CA GLN A 354 20.07 9.73 -2.41
C GLN A 354 19.86 10.97 -1.55
N TYR A 355 18.61 11.38 -1.37
CA TYR A 355 18.28 12.37 -0.34
C TYR A 355 18.47 11.75 1.04
N LYS A 356 19.10 12.51 1.95
CA LYS A 356 19.09 12.25 3.38
C LYS A 356 18.05 13.14 4.04
N CYS A 357 17.25 12.55 4.92
CA CYS A 357 16.17 13.25 5.59
C CYS A 357 16.02 12.76 7.03
N ASP A 358 15.94 13.70 7.96
CA ASP A 358 15.58 13.44 9.35
C ASP A 358 14.09 13.70 9.58
N LEU A 359 13.44 12.84 10.36
CA LEU A 359 12.03 12.94 10.70
C LEU A 359 11.85 13.25 12.19
N ASN A 360 11.19 14.37 12.49
CA ASN A 360 10.72 14.67 13.84
C ASN A 360 9.18 14.68 13.88
N LEU A 361 8.61 13.84 14.73
CA LEU A 361 7.19 13.75 15.01
C LEU A 361 6.95 14.14 16.46
N SER A 362 6.10 15.13 16.66
CA SER A 362 5.33 15.28 17.90
C SER A 362 3.87 15.05 17.52
N GLY A 363 3.03 14.48 18.38
CA GLY A 363 1.70 14.01 17.96
C GLY A 363 0.80 15.00 17.21
N ASN A 364 1.11 16.30 17.25
CA ASN A 364 0.42 17.36 16.52
C ASN A 364 1.26 18.07 15.43
N ASN A 365 2.54 17.74 15.25
CA ASN A 365 3.45 18.39 14.29
C ASN A 365 4.42 17.38 13.66
N MET A 366 4.72 17.58 12.37
CA MET A 366 5.71 16.82 11.64
C MET A 366 6.77 17.75 11.05
N GLN A 367 8.04 17.38 11.19
CA GLN A 367 9.14 18.05 10.54
C GLN A 367 9.97 17.05 9.74
N LEU A 368 10.18 17.35 8.47
CA LEU A 368 11.16 16.69 7.61
C LEU A 368 12.34 17.63 7.41
N ILE A 369 13.54 17.18 7.75
CA ILE A 369 14.77 17.98 7.65
C ILE A 369 15.67 17.34 6.60
N TYR A 370 15.69 17.94 5.40
CA TYR A 370 16.53 17.50 4.31
C TYR A 370 17.93 18.10 4.40
N TYR A 371 18.95 17.29 4.20
CA TYR A 371 20.33 17.77 4.17
C TYR A 371 20.68 18.24 2.76
N GLU A 372 21.27 19.44 2.64
CA GLU A 372 21.60 20.02 1.33
C GLU A 372 22.74 19.25 0.64
N THR A 373 22.36 18.25 -0.17
CA THR A 373 23.28 17.44 -0.98
C THR A 373 23.20 17.76 -2.48
N GLU A 374 22.12 18.39 -2.94
CA GLU A 374 21.85 18.64 -4.37
C GLU A 374 21.36 20.07 -4.66
N LYS A 375 21.63 20.56 -5.88
CA LYS A 375 21.30 21.95 -6.31
C LYS A 375 19.81 22.23 -6.46
N ASP A 376 18.93 21.22 -6.50
CA ASP A 376 17.49 21.35 -6.78
C ASP A 376 16.58 20.89 -5.61
N ILE A 377 17.15 20.61 -4.44
CA ILE A 377 16.41 20.12 -3.26
C ILE A 377 15.22 21.03 -2.87
N LEU A 378 15.36 22.35 -3.04
CA LEU A 378 14.29 23.29 -2.73
C LEU A 378 13.08 23.14 -3.67
N GLU A 379 13.32 22.92 -4.97
CA GLU A 379 12.24 22.71 -5.94
C GLU A 379 11.56 21.36 -5.69
N HIS A 380 12.34 20.34 -5.39
CA HIS A 380 11.85 19.01 -5.02
C HIS A 380 10.92 19.07 -3.80
N ILE A 381 11.37 19.70 -2.69
CA ILE A 381 10.57 19.86 -1.46
C ILE A 381 9.28 20.63 -1.74
N LYS A 382 9.35 21.74 -2.49
CA LYS A 382 8.16 22.55 -2.83
C LYS A 382 7.15 21.75 -3.63
N LYS A 383 7.62 21.01 -4.64
CA LYS A 383 6.77 20.15 -5.47
C LYS A 383 6.09 19.09 -4.61
N LYS A 384 6.87 18.35 -3.82
CA LYS A 384 6.41 17.28 -2.93
C LYS A 384 5.34 17.79 -1.95
N ARG A 385 5.63 18.90 -1.25
CA ARG A 385 4.65 19.53 -0.36
C ARG A 385 3.36 19.90 -1.10
N GLY A 386 3.50 20.50 -2.28
CA GLY A 386 2.37 20.87 -3.13
C GLY A 386 1.55 19.68 -3.63
N ASP A 387 2.19 18.55 -3.93
CA ASP A 387 1.49 17.33 -4.36
C ASP A 387 0.70 16.69 -3.21
N ILE A 388 1.28 16.65 -2.00
CA ILE A 388 0.57 16.19 -0.79
C ILE A 388 -0.60 17.13 -0.46
N ASP A 389 -0.37 18.45 -0.43
CA ASP A 389 -1.40 19.43 -0.07
C ASP A 389 -2.59 19.45 -1.05
N LYS A 390 -2.40 18.99 -2.29
CA LYS A 390 -3.51 18.84 -3.25
C LYS A 390 -4.44 17.69 -2.89
N ILE A 391 -3.92 16.63 -2.28
CA ILE A 391 -4.64 15.37 -2.09
C ILE A 391 -5.10 15.22 -0.65
N LEU A 392 -4.26 15.56 0.34
CA LEU A 392 -4.49 15.30 1.75
C LEU A 392 -4.82 16.57 2.54
N GLN A 393 -5.74 16.45 3.51
CA GLN A 393 -5.98 17.49 4.51
C GLN A 393 -5.05 17.30 5.74
N LEU A 394 -3.81 17.78 5.63
CA LEU A 394 -2.76 17.56 6.62
C LEU A 394 -3.01 18.21 7.97
N GLU A 395 -3.70 19.36 8.00
CA GLU A 395 -3.94 20.11 9.25
C GLU A 395 -4.83 19.34 10.24
N CYS A 396 -5.59 18.34 9.76
CA CYS A 396 -6.34 17.43 10.62
C CYS A 396 -5.40 16.52 11.43
N LEU A 397 -4.36 16.00 10.78
CA LEU A 397 -3.40 15.10 11.40
C LEU A 397 -2.35 15.86 12.22
N PHE A 398 -1.90 17.01 11.73
CA PHE A 398 -0.84 17.81 12.34
C PHE A 398 -1.26 19.29 12.48
N PRO A 399 -2.14 19.61 13.45
CA PRO A 399 -2.69 20.97 13.61
C PRO A 399 -1.65 22.02 14.03
N GLU A 400 -0.53 21.61 14.62
CA GLU A 400 0.58 22.52 14.96
C GLU A 400 1.55 22.71 13.78
N GLY A 401 1.34 22.00 12.68
CA GLY A 401 2.00 22.23 11.40
C GLY A 401 2.75 21.04 10.84
N CYS A 402 3.12 21.17 9.56
CA CYS A 402 4.01 20.25 8.87
C CYS A 402 5.10 21.06 8.18
N ALA A 403 6.33 20.97 8.68
CA ALA A 403 7.47 21.71 8.15
C ALA A 403 8.37 20.83 7.28
N PHE A 404 8.78 21.36 6.14
CA PHE A 404 9.81 20.76 5.29
C PHE A 404 10.98 21.73 5.28
N LEU A 405 12.06 21.35 5.95
CA LEU A 405 13.20 22.19 6.26
C LEU A 405 14.43 21.71 5.47
N ILE A 406 15.35 22.64 5.20
CA ILE A 406 16.65 22.34 4.62
C ILE A 406 17.71 22.70 5.66
N GLN A 407 18.57 21.75 5.96
CA GLN A 407 19.74 21.96 6.79
C GLN A 407 20.98 22.13 5.92
N THR A 408 21.49 23.37 5.87
CA THR A 408 22.70 23.74 5.14
C THR A 408 23.91 23.60 6.08
N GLY A 409 24.67 22.50 5.99
CA GLY A 409 25.86 22.33 6.82
C GLY A 409 26.46 20.93 6.78
N ARG A 410 27.74 20.85 6.40
CA ARG A 410 28.58 19.65 6.47
C ARG A 410 28.57 19.10 7.90
N GLU A 411 28.00 17.92 8.10
CA GLU A 411 28.50 17.07 9.18
C GLU A 411 29.84 16.49 8.74
N ASN A 412 30.90 17.26 9.03
CA ASN A 412 32.15 16.64 9.46
C ASN A 412 31.83 15.95 10.79
N ASN A 413 31.75 14.62 10.80
CA ASN A 413 31.99 13.83 12.00
C ASN A 413 32.51 12.45 11.59
N GLY A 414 33.84 12.31 11.72
CA GLY A 414 34.60 11.15 12.22
C GLY A 414 34.25 9.76 11.72
#